data_AF-F4PN69-F1
#
_entry.id   AF-F4PN69-F1
#
_cell.length_a   1.000
_cell.length_b   1.000
_cell.length_c   1.000
_cell.angle_alpha   90.00
_cell.angle_beta   90.00
_cell.angle_gamma   90.00
#
_symmetry.space_group_name_H-M   'P 1'
#
loop_
_entity.id
_entity.type
_entity.pdbx_description
1 polymer ?
#
loop_
_entity_poly.entity_id
_entity_poly.type
_entity_poly.pdbx_seq_one_letter_code
_entity_poly.pdbx_strand_id
1 'polypeptide(L)'
;MFASASCSIQESNPKKRSLGMAGLGSFSTADDGRTVLSYASKTSPITRTTPCANGLMPQTNIYFDCGTENIVISASEDTTNCYYNFEMAGPAACAQPSFTADSTSSSPNHHKSDSSSLLKTTSFSLWLQVSLSVLLVLSVIGHL
;
A
#
# COMPACT_ATOMS: atom_id res chain seq x y z
N MET A 1 0.29 9.96 -18.26
CA MET A 1 1.52 10.41 -17.56
C MET A 1 1.73 9.46 -16.38
N PHE A 2 2.96 8.96 -16.15
CA PHE A 2 3.24 8.10 -14.99
C PHE A 2 3.97 8.91 -13.92
N ALA A 3 3.46 8.89 -12.69
CA ALA A 3 4.13 9.44 -11.51
C ALA A 3 4.94 8.35 -10.78
N SER A 4 5.97 8.76 -10.04
CA SER A 4 6.66 7.90 -9.09
C SER A 4 5.75 7.61 -7.90
N ALA A 5 5.67 6.35 -7.46
CA ALA A 5 5.09 5.98 -6.17
C ALA A 5 6.09 6.21 -5.02
N SER A 6 7.36 5.95 -5.30
CA SER A 6 8.48 6.02 -4.37
C SER A 6 9.69 6.67 -5.03
N CYS A 7 10.48 7.39 -4.24
CA CYS A 7 11.72 8.02 -4.68
C CYS A 7 12.77 7.96 -3.55
N SER A 8 14.04 7.75 -3.89
CA SER A 8 15.14 8.11 -3.00
C SER A 8 15.64 9.53 -3.28
N ILE A 9 16.21 10.14 -2.25
CA ILE A 9 16.90 11.43 -2.30
C ILE A 9 18.29 11.18 -1.72
N GLN A 10 19.33 11.49 -2.47
CA GLN A 10 20.71 11.43 -1.96
C GLN A 10 21.03 12.72 -1.21
N GLU A 11 21.39 12.64 0.07
CA GLU A 11 21.59 13.83 0.92
C GLU A 11 22.77 14.69 0.46
N SER A 12 23.87 14.06 0.06
CA SER A 12 25.10 14.74 -0.39
C SER A 12 24.96 15.46 -1.74
N ASN A 13 23.93 15.14 -2.52
CA ASN A 13 23.61 15.81 -3.78
C ASN A 13 22.14 15.51 -4.10
N PRO A 14 21.20 16.48 -4.01
CA PRO A 14 19.75 16.24 -4.01
C PRO A 14 19.18 15.85 -5.39
N LYS A 15 19.65 14.72 -5.92
CA LYS A 15 19.12 14.02 -7.09
C LYS A 15 18.04 13.06 -6.60
N LYS A 16 16.83 13.27 -7.10
CA LYS A 16 15.70 12.36 -6.89
C LYS A 16 15.79 11.22 -7.91
N ARG A 17 15.73 9.97 -7.44
CA ARG A 17 15.65 8.76 -8.28
C ARG A 17 14.33 8.05 -8.00
N SER A 18 13.55 7.74 -9.04
CA SER A 18 12.34 6.93 -8.90
C SER A 18 12.69 5.47 -8.60
N LEU A 19 12.03 4.89 -7.59
CA LEU A 19 12.22 3.50 -7.14
C LEU A 19 11.01 2.59 -7.44
N GLY A 20 9.90 3.19 -7.87
CA GLY A 20 8.63 2.53 -8.17
C GLY A 20 7.70 3.52 -8.87
N MET A 21 6.86 3.03 -9.79
CA MET A 21 5.93 3.85 -10.56
C MET A 21 4.48 3.56 -10.16
N ALA A 22 3.70 4.60 -9.84
CA ALA A 22 2.35 4.45 -9.30
C ALA A 22 1.38 3.74 -10.25
N GLY A 23 1.56 3.88 -11.57
CA GLY A 23 0.79 3.17 -12.59
C GLY A 23 1.24 1.74 -12.87
N LEU A 24 2.17 1.19 -12.07
CA LEU A 24 2.67 -0.20 -12.12
C LEU A 24 2.64 -0.85 -10.72
N GLY A 25 1.68 -0.43 -9.89
CA GLY A 25 1.43 -1.02 -8.57
C GLY A 25 0.63 -2.32 -8.67
N SER A 26 0.96 -3.29 -7.84
CA SER A 26 0.25 -4.57 -7.70
C SER A 26 0.19 -5.00 -6.23
N PHE A 27 -0.94 -5.57 -5.82
CA PHE A 27 -1.09 -6.18 -4.50
C PHE A 27 -0.87 -7.70 -4.57
N SER A 28 -0.23 -8.26 -3.55
CA SER A 28 -0.07 -9.69 -3.32
C SER A 28 -0.08 -10.00 -1.81
N THR A 29 0.03 -11.29 -1.47
CA THR A 29 0.23 -11.76 -0.10
C THR A 29 1.61 -12.42 -0.04
N ALA A 30 2.40 -12.11 1.00
CA ALA A 30 3.66 -12.76 1.28
C ALA A 30 3.45 -14.14 1.94
N ASP A 31 4.49 -14.99 1.94
CA ASP A 31 4.43 -16.33 2.56
C ASP A 31 4.16 -16.29 4.07
N ASP A 32 4.46 -15.16 4.73
CA ASP A 32 4.15 -14.87 6.14
C ASP A 32 2.71 -14.37 6.38
N GLY A 33 1.90 -14.26 5.31
CA GLY A 33 0.52 -13.80 5.34
C GLY A 33 0.33 -12.28 5.28
N ARG A 34 1.40 -11.48 5.26
CA ARG A 34 1.30 -10.01 5.16
C ARG A 34 0.81 -9.58 3.77
N THR A 35 0.07 -8.47 3.73
CA THR A 35 -0.28 -7.84 2.45
C THR A 35 0.94 -7.09 1.92
N VAL A 36 1.27 -7.29 0.65
CA VAL A 36 2.40 -6.62 -0.03
C VAL A 36 1.87 -5.74 -1.15
N LEU A 37 2.37 -4.51 -1.22
CA LEU A 37 2.16 -3.60 -2.35
C LEU A 37 3.49 -3.38 -3.06
N SER A 38 3.61 -3.93 -4.26
CA SER A 38 4.80 -3.83 -5.09
C SER A 38 4.61 -2.79 -6.20
N TYR A 39 5.53 -1.84 -6.31
CA TYR A 39 5.63 -0.87 -7.38
C TYR A 39 6.85 -1.15 -8.24
N ALA A 40 6.64 -1.76 -9.41
CA ALA A 40 7.70 -1.92 -10.39
C ALA A 40 8.08 -0.56 -11.04
N SER A 41 9.28 -0.49 -11.60
CA SER A 41 9.71 0.63 -12.44
C SER A 41 10.07 0.20 -13.85
N LYS A 42 10.01 1.14 -14.79
CA LYS A 42 10.54 1.01 -16.15
C LYS A 42 11.39 2.23 -16.48
N THR A 43 12.36 2.07 -17.36
CA THR A 43 13.13 3.20 -17.90
C THR A 43 12.17 4.24 -18.47
N SER A 44 12.29 5.48 -18.01
CA SER A 44 11.35 6.55 -18.32
C SER A 44 12.05 7.90 -18.19
N PRO A 45 12.09 8.72 -19.27
CA PRO A 45 12.75 10.03 -19.23
C PRO A 45 12.02 11.03 -18.32
N ILE A 46 10.74 10.78 -18.01
CA ILE A 46 9.90 11.64 -17.17
C ILE A 46 10.18 11.39 -15.68
N THR A 47 10.25 10.13 -15.26
CA THR A 47 10.41 9.75 -13.83
C THR A 47 11.86 9.62 -13.38
N ARG A 48 12.84 9.75 -14.29
CA ARG A 48 14.27 9.58 -14.01
C ARG A 48 14.57 8.26 -13.28
N THR A 49 13.95 7.19 -13.77
CA THR A 49 14.21 5.83 -13.31
C THR A 49 15.53 5.35 -13.94
N THR A 50 16.57 5.20 -13.12
CA THR A 50 17.84 4.59 -13.51
C THR A 50 17.91 3.16 -12.96
N PRO A 51 18.32 2.15 -13.74
CA PRO A 51 18.61 0.81 -13.21
C PRO A 51 19.68 0.83 -12.10
N CYS A 52 19.72 -0.21 -11.29
CA CYS A 52 20.82 -0.45 -10.36
C CYS A 52 22.11 -0.87 -11.09
N ALA A 53 23.22 -0.98 -10.37
CA ALA A 53 24.53 -1.33 -10.94
C ALA A 53 24.56 -2.71 -11.65
N ASN A 54 23.67 -3.63 -11.25
CA ASN A 54 23.43 -4.94 -11.86
C ASN A 54 22.56 -4.88 -13.15
N GLY A 55 22.12 -3.70 -13.58
CA GLY A 55 21.25 -3.50 -14.74
C GLY A 55 19.74 -3.73 -14.49
N LEU A 56 19.34 -4.22 -13.30
CA LEU A 56 17.94 -4.42 -12.96
C LEU A 56 17.22 -3.08 -12.72
N MET A 57 15.94 -3.02 -13.06
CA MET A 57 15.10 -1.85 -12.76
C MET A 57 14.69 -1.87 -11.29
N PRO A 58 14.66 -0.71 -10.60
CA PRO A 58 14.27 -0.67 -9.20
C PRO A 58 12.80 -1.03 -9.03
N GLN A 59 12.53 -1.84 -8.00
CA GLN A 59 11.18 -2.14 -7.54
C GLN A 59 11.07 -1.81 -6.06
N THR A 60 9.94 -1.22 -5.67
CA THR A 60 9.62 -0.96 -4.26
C THR A 60 8.60 -1.99 -3.80
N ASN A 61 8.82 -2.63 -2.66
CA ASN A 61 7.85 -3.51 -1.99
C ASN A 61 7.49 -2.91 -0.64
N ILE A 62 6.20 -2.82 -0.33
CA ILE A 62 5.70 -2.34 0.96
C ILE A 62 4.93 -3.48 1.62
N TYR A 63 5.47 -4.00 2.71
CA TYR A 63 4.84 -5.04 3.55
C TYR A 63 4.01 -4.35 4.62
N PHE A 64 2.75 -4.75 4.72
CA PHE A 64 1.80 -4.16 5.66
C PHE A 64 1.50 -5.09 6.82
N ASP A 65 1.85 -4.61 8.01
CA ASP A 65 1.59 -5.23 9.29
C ASP A 65 0.35 -4.60 9.97
N CYS A 66 -0.46 -5.42 10.63
CA CYS A 66 -1.58 -4.91 11.43
C CYS A 66 -1.05 -4.16 12.65
N GLY A 67 -1.44 -2.89 12.81
CA GLY A 67 -1.06 -2.06 13.95
C GLY A 67 -2.08 -0.95 14.23
N THR A 68 -1.93 -0.26 15.34
CA THR A 68 -2.85 0.82 15.76
C THR A 68 -2.55 2.17 15.11
N GLU A 69 -1.33 2.36 14.61
CA GLU A 69 -0.82 3.62 14.07
C GLU A 69 -0.20 3.41 12.69
N ASN A 70 -0.21 4.45 11.86
CA ASN A 70 0.43 4.44 10.54
C ASN A 70 1.92 4.80 10.71
N ILE A 71 2.79 3.80 10.81
CA ILE A 71 4.24 3.99 11.02
C ILE A 71 5.06 3.18 10.02
N VAL A 72 6.25 3.69 9.67
CA VAL A 72 7.29 2.88 9.01
C VAL A 72 8.06 2.15 10.11
N ILE A 73 8.01 0.82 10.09
CA ILE A 73 8.76 -0.05 11.01
C ILE A 73 10.23 -0.13 10.55
N SER A 74 10.44 -0.41 9.26
CA SER A 74 11.77 -0.61 8.69
C SER A 74 11.82 -0.19 7.21
N ALA A 75 13.03 0.09 6.74
CA ALA A 75 13.34 0.28 5.33
C ALA A 75 14.68 -0.40 5.04
N SER A 76 14.75 -1.18 3.96
CA SER A 76 15.95 -1.92 3.55
C SER A 76 16.09 -1.95 2.02
N GLU A 77 17.34 -2.12 1.55
CA GLU A 77 17.67 -2.27 0.13
C GLU A 77 18.35 -3.61 -0.10
N ASP A 78 17.77 -4.43 -1.00
CA ASP A 78 18.46 -5.57 -1.59
C ASP A 78 19.09 -5.10 -2.91
N THR A 79 20.39 -4.80 -2.85
CA THR A 79 21.19 -4.36 -4.00
C THR A 79 21.43 -5.48 -5.02
N THR A 80 21.26 -6.76 -4.64
CA THR A 80 21.41 -7.91 -5.53
C THR A 80 20.24 -8.01 -6.49
N ASN A 81 19.02 -7.79 -5.99
CA ASN A 81 17.78 -7.82 -6.77
C ASN A 81 17.24 -6.43 -7.17
N CYS A 82 17.88 -5.34 -6.72
CA CYS A 82 17.42 -3.95 -6.92
C CYS A 82 16.04 -3.68 -6.28
N TYR A 83 15.78 -4.28 -5.11
CA TYR A 83 14.53 -4.12 -4.37
C TYR A 83 14.69 -3.16 -3.19
N TYR A 84 13.68 -2.32 -2.99
CA TYR A 84 13.56 -1.38 -1.89
C TYR A 84 12.35 -1.80 -1.04
N ASN A 85 12.61 -2.43 0.09
CA ASN A 85 11.59 -3.03 0.95
C ASN A 85 11.29 -2.09 2.11
N PHE A 86 10.01 -1.82 2.34
CA PHE A 86 9.50 -1.04 3.46
C PHE A 86 8.55 -1.93 4.27
N GLU A 87 8.67 -1.93 5.59
CA GLU A 87 7.69 -2.53 6.47
C GLU A 87 6.90 -1.40 7.14
N MET A 88 5.58 -1.46 7.07
CA MET A 88 4.69 -0.41 7.57
C MET A 88 3.57 -1.03 8.40
N ALA A 89 3.36 -0.51 9.62
CA ALA A 89 2.17 -0.84 10.39
C ALA A 89 1.02 0.10 10.02
N GLY A 90 -0.22 -0.39 10.11
CA GLY A 90 -1.40 0.48 10.06
C GLY A 90 -2.72 -0.25 10.35
N PRO A 91 -3.75 0.46 10.83
CA PRO A 91 -5.05 -0.15 11.15
C PRO A 91 -5.80 -0.64 9.91
N ALA A 92 -5.47 -0.10 8.73
CA ALA A 92 -6.02 -0.56 7.45
C ALA A 92 -5.47 -1.92 6.98
N ALA A 93 -4.35 -2.38 7.54
CA ALA A 93 -3.76 -3.70 7.27
C ALA A 93 -4.38 -4.82 8.12
N CYS A 94 -5.08 -4.46 9.19
CA CYS A 94 -5.78 -5.41 10.05
C CYS A 94 -6.99 -6.01 9.33
N ALA A 95 -7.19 -7.32 9.48
CA ALA A 95 -8.37 -7.99 8.97
C ALA A 95 -9.64 -7.32 9.53
N GLN A 96 -10.52 -6.87 8.64
CA GLN A 96 -11.86 -6.42 9.03
C GLN A 96 -12.60 -7.60 9.69
N PRO A 97 -13.32 -7.40 10.80
CA PRO A 97 -14.08 -8.47 11.42
C PRO A 97 -15.10 -9.00 10.41
N SER A 98 -14.94 -10.26 10.00
CA SER A 98 -15.92 -10.96 9.18
C SER A 98 -17.20 -11.09 9.99
N PHE A 99 -18.23 -10.34 9.62
CA PHE A 99 -19.57 -10.58 10.12
C PHE A 99 -20.03 -11.96 9.63
N THR A 100 -19.89 -12.97 10.49
CA THR A 100 -20.53 -14.26 10.30
C THR A 100 -22.03 -14.00 10.29
N ALA A 101 -22.64 -13.99 9.11
CA ALA A 101 -24.08 -13.95 9.00
C ALA A 101 -24.60 -15.26 9.58
N ASP A 102 -25.14 -15.21 10.80
CA ASP A 102 -25.73 -16.35 11.50
C ASP A 102 -26.83 -16.96 10.64
N SER A 103 -26.46 -17.96 9.86
CA SER A 103 -27.34 -18.72 8.99
C SER A 103 -28.05 -19.76 9.84
N THR A 104 -28.82 -19.31 10.83
CA THR A 104 -29.69 -20.17 11.63
C THR A 104 -30.77 -20.72 10.70
N SER A 105 -30.60 -21.97 10.28
CA SER A 105 -31.51 -22.63 9.38
C SER A 105 -32.79 -23.02 10.11
N SER A 106 -33.89 -22.37 9.76
CA SER A 106 -35.24 -22.79 10.14
C SER A 106 -36.23 -22.57 8.99
N SER A 107 -36.32 -23.56 8.10
CA SER A 107 -37.63 -23.86 7.50
C SER A 107 -38.51 -24.45 8.61
N PRO A 108 -39.73 -23.94 8.80
CA PRO A 108 -40.79 -24.31 7.85
C PRO A 108 -41.75 -23.18 7.42
N ASN A 109 -42.20 -23.32 6.18
CA ASN A 109 -43.49 -22.92 5.59
C ASN A 109 -44.42 -21.90 6.29
N HIS A 110 -44.76 -20.91 5.47
CA HIS A 110 -46.09 -20.25 5.35
C HIS A 110 -46.51 -19.13 6.33
N HIS A 111 -47.14 -18.14 5.70
CA HIS A 111 -48.14 -17.20 6.23
C HIS A 111 -47.70 -15.83 6.82
N LYS A 112 -47.37 -14.90 5.91
CA LYS A 112 -48.07 -13.61 5.72
C LYS A 112 -48.30 -12.70 6.96
N SER A 113 -47.59 -11.57 7.06
CA SER A 113 -48.10 -10.27 6.56
C SER A 113 -47.07 -9.13 6.67
N ASP A 114 -47.02 -8.31 5.62
CA ASP A 114 -46.89 -6.84 5.60
C ASP A 114 -46.08 -6.12 6.70
N SER A 115 -44.96 -5.50 6.29
CA SER A 115 -44.82 -4.03 6.38
C SER A 115 -43.62 -3.46 5.62
N SER A 116 -43.92 -2.45 4.83
CA SER A 116 -43.05 -1.53 4.09
C SER A 116 -41.73 -1.15 4.79
N SER A 117 -40.61 -1.30 4.08
CA SER A 117 -39.48 -0.37 4.22
C SER A 117 -38.79 -0.15 2.87
N LEU A 118 -38.46 1.12 2.61
CA LEU A 118 -37.87 1.62 1.36
C LEU A 118 -36.60 0.85 0.98
N LEU A 119 -36.43 0.59 -0.33
CA LEU A 119 -35.08 0.46 -0.89
C LEU A 119 -34.31 1.75 -0.57
N LYS A 120 -33.23 1.62 0.20
CA LYS A 120 -32.19 2.65 0.27
C LYS A 120 -30.88 2.06 -0.20
N THR A 121 -30.80 1.85 -1.51
CA THR A 121 -29.55 1.52 -2.22
C THR A 121 -28.60 2.71 -2.14
N THR A 122 -27.91 2.87 -1.02
CA THR A 122 -26.83 3.85 -0.90
C THR A 122 -25.61 3.32 -1.63
N SER A 123 -25.50 3.65 -2.91
CA SER A 123 -24.24 3.51 -3.65
C SER A 123 -23.17 4.36 -2.96
N PHE A 124 -22.33 3.73 -2.14
CA PHE A 124 -21.17 4.40 -1.55
C PHE A 124 -20.11 4.58 -2.64
N SER A 125 -20.16 5.74 -3.29
CA SER A 125 -19.11 6.23 -4.17
C SER A 125 -17.88 6.54 -3.30
N LEU A 126 -16.94 5.60 -3.23
CA LEU A 126 -15.73 5.73 -2.43
C LEU A 126 -14.75 6.72 -3.10
N TRP A 127 -14.97 8.01 -2.87
CA TRP A 127 -14.04 9.06 -3.26
C TRP A 127 -12.75 8.93 -2.44
N LEU A 128 -11.75 8.29 -3.03
CA LEU A 128 -10.43 8.08 -2.43
C LEU A 128 -9.61 9.38 -2.44
N GLN A 129 -10.01 10.38 -1.64
CA GLN A 129 -9.17 11.56 -1.37
C GLN A 129 -8.04 11.18 -0.40
N VAL A 130 -6.95 10.66 -0.95
CA VAL A 130 -5.67 10.56 -0.23
C VAL A 130 -5.05 11.96 -0.16
N SER A 131 -5.38 12.69 0.90
CA SER A 131 -4.79 14.01 1.17
C SER A 131 -3.30 13.87 1.50
N LEU A 132 -2.47 14.53 0.70
CA LEU A 132 -1.01 14.52 0.79
C LEU A 132 -0.53 15.36 2.00
N SER A 133 -0.34 14.72 3.15
CA SER A 133 0.15 15.37 4.39
C SER A 133 1.22 14.55 5.10
N VAL A 134 2.44 14.51 4.56
CA VAL A 134 3.65 14.21 5.34
C VAL A 134 4.74 15.23 4.97
N LEU A 135 4.89 16.24 5.83
CA LEU A 135 5.96 17.21 5.81
C LEU A 135 6.63 17.19 7.20
N LEU A 136 7.96 17.04 7.25
CA LEU A 136 8.78 16.81 8.46
C LEU A 136 8.48 15.44 9.13
N VAL A 137 9.48 14.59 9.38
CA VAL A 137 10.31 14.48 10.60
C VAL A 137 11.27 13.29 10.32
N LEU A 138 12.56 13.25 10.69
CA LEU A 138 13.46 14.15 11.45
C LEU A 138 14.87 14.11 10.81
N SER A 139 15.82 14.90 11.31
CA SER A 139 17.28 14.77 11.05
C SER A 139 17.97 14.35 12.35
N VAL A 140 18.45 13.10 12.43
CA VAL A 140 19.43 12.64 13.46
C VAL A 140 20.25 11.48 12.88
N ILE A 141 21.55 11.45 13.27
CA ILE A 141 22.60 10.43 13.06
C ILE A 141 23.58 10.79 11.94
N GLY A 142 24.80 11.20 12.31
CA GLY A 142 25.87 11.50 11.34
C GLY A 142 27.06 12.32 11.83
N HIS A 143 27.41 12.30 13.13
CA HIS A 143 28.68 12.83 13.64
C HIS A 143 29.30 11.83 14.62
N LEU A 144 30.06 10.88 14.06
CA LEU A 144 31.18 10.14 14.63
C LEU A 144 32.10 9.73 13.48
#